data_AF-A0A355QHA9-F1
#
_entry.id   AF-A0A355QHA9-F1
#
_cell.length_a   1.000
_cell.length_b   1.000
_cell.length_c   1.000
_cell.angle_alpha   90.00
_cell.angle_beta   90.00
_cell.angle_gamma   90.00
#
_symmetry.space_group_name_H-M   'P 1'
#
loop_
_entity.id
_entity.type
_entity.pdbx_description
1 polymer ?
#
loop_
_entity_poly.entity_id
_entity_poly.type
_entity_poly.pdbx_seq_one_letter_code
_entity_poly.pdbx_strand_id
1 'polypeptide(L)'
;RVSADENHHFIFYRDVVTAMLRQAPGLVLRSLHRVLSDFAMPGDQIPNFRRRAVEIARTGIYNLRIHAEQVVQPLLRHWQVDCIGGLTGGDAEAQDGLMGIPALLITKAE
;
A
#
# COMPACT_ATOMS: atom_id res chain seq x y z
N ARG A 1 9.33 10.40 19.04
CA ARG A 1 8.39 9.72 19.96
C ARG A 1 7.24 9.14 19.13
N VAL A 2 6.34 9.96 18.58
CA VAL A 2 5.27 9.51 17.65
C VAL A 2 5.78 8.60 16.52
N SER A 3 6.84 8.98 15.80
CA SER A 3 7.41 8.15 14.72
C SER A 3 7.88 6.77 15.16
N ALA A 4 8.34 6.61 16.41
CA ALA A 4 8.76 5.32 16.93
C ALA A 4 7.54 4.44 17.22
N ASP A 5 6.46 5.02 17.76
CA ASP A 5 5.21 4.31 18.04
C ASP A 5 4.55 3.85 16.72
N GLU A 6 4.48 4.73 15.73
CA GLU A 6 3.94 4.38 14.40
C GLU A 6 4.76 3.30 13.69
N ASN A 7 6.08 3.26 13.90
CA ASN A 7 6.89 2.17 13.37
C ASN A 7 6.55 0.82 14.03
N HIS A 8 6.23 0.79 15.33
CA HIS A 8 5.77 -0.43 16.00
C HIS A 8 4.41 -0.88 15.45
N HIS A 9 3.48 0.05 15.26
CA HIS A 9 2.19 -0.26 14.62
C HIS A 9 2.38 -0.82 13.22
N PHE A 10 3.24 -0.19 12.41
CA PHE A 10 3.57 -0.66 11.07
C PHE A 10 4.10 -2.10 11.08
N ILE A 11 5.08 -2.40 11.93
CA ILE A 11 5.64 -3.76 12.03
C ILE A 11 4.56 -4.76 12.44
N PHE A 12 3.75 -4.41 13.45
CA PHE A 12 2.67 -5.27 13.93
C PHE A 12 1.68 -5.62 12.81
N TYR A 13 1.13 -4.62 12.11
CA TYR A 13 0.15 -4.88 11.05
C TYR A 13 0.77 -5.59 9.84
N ARG A 14 2.02 -5.26 9.49
CA ARG A 14 2.74 -5.95 8.41
C ARG A 14 2.88 -7.45 8.70
N ASP A 15 3.26 -7.80 9.93
CA ASP A 15 3.49 -9.18 10.32
C ASP A 15 2.18 -9.97 10.48
N VAL A 16 1.08 -9.30 10.89
CA VAL A 16 -0.26 -9.88 10.85
C VAL A 16 -0.67 -10.25 9.42
N VAL A 17 -0.45 -9.36 8.44
CA VAL A 17 -0.73 -9.66 7.02
C VAL A 17 0.15 -10.81 6.52
N THR A 18 1.41 -10.87 6.92
CA THR A 18 2.30 -12.02 6.62
C THR A 18 1.70 -13.34 7.13
N ALA A 19 1.15 -13.36 8.35
CA ALA A 19 0.47 -14.55 8.87
C ALA A 19 -0.82 -14.88 8.09
N MET A 20 -1.60 -13.86 7.72
CA MET A 20 -2.83 -14.04 6.94
C MET A 20 -2.54 -14.61 5.54
N LEU A 21 -1.49 -14.15 4.86
CA LEU A 21 -1.08 -14.65 3.54
C LEU A 21 -0.72 -16.14 3.56
N ARG A 22 -0.16 -16.64 4.67
CA ARG A 22 0.12 -18.08 4.84
C ARG A 22 -1.15 -18.91 4.99
N GLN A 23 -2.22 -18.33 5.52
CA GLN A 23 -3.47 -19.03 5.79
C GLN A 23 -4.45 -18.98 4.62
N ALA A 24 -4.56 -17.83 3.95
CA ALA A 24 -5.57 -17.59 2.91
C ALA A 24 -5.05 -16.62 1.84
N PRO A 25 -4.03 -17.01 1.04
CA PRO A 25 -3.31 -16.10 0.14
C PRO A 25 -4.24 -15.40 -0.85
N GLY A 26 -5.12 -16.13 -1.54
CA GLY A 26 -6.04 -15.55 -2.52
C GLY A 26 -6.97 -14.49 -1.95
N LEU A 27 -7.64 -14.80 -0.82
CA LEU A 27 -8.51 -13.83 -0.14
C LEU A 27 -7.76 -12.56 0.25
N VAL A 28 -6.55 -12.71 0.81
CA VAL A 28 -5.75 -11.58 1.27
C VAL A 28 -5.26 -10.75 0.09
N LEU A 29 -4.80 -11.37 -1.01
CA LEU A 29 -4.38 -10.67 -2.21
C LEU A 29 -5.52 -9.84 -2.83
N ARG A 30 -6.71 -10.42 -2.97
CA ARG A 30 -7.91 -9.68 -3.43
C ARG A 30 -8.23 -8.49 -2.52
N SER A 31 -8.09 -8.67 -1.21
CA SER A 31 -8.36 -7.61 -0.23
C SER A 31 -7.32 -6.49 -0.30
N LEU A 32 -6.03 -6.85 -0.39
CA LEU A 32 -4.93 -5.89 -0.56
C LEU A 32 -5.08 -5.10 -1.86
N HIS A 33 -5.35 -5.79 -2.97
CA HIS A 33 -5.55 -5.16 -4.27
C HIS A 33 -6.69 -4.14 -4.23
N ARG A 34 -7.83 -4.49 -3.61
CA ARG A 34 -8.95 -3.57 -3.42
C ARG A 34 -8.57 -2.33 -2.61
N VAL A 35 -7.97 -2.52 -1.44
CA VAL A 35 -7.61 -1.41 -0.54
C VAL A 35 -6.59 -0.47 -1.19
N LEU A 36 -5.59 -1.02 -1.88
CA LEU A 36 -4.53 -0.22 -2.49
C LEU A 36 -4.95 0.45 -3.81
N SER A 37 -5.87 -0.16 -4.56
CA SER A 37 -6.49 0.47 -5.74
C SER A 37 -7.28 1.72 -5.39
N ASP A 38 -7.98 1.68 -4.25
CA ASP A 38 -8.84 2.75 -3.76
C ASP A 38 -8.15 3.66 -2.73
N PHE A 39 -6.81 3.61 -2.64
CA PHE A 39 -6.08 4.36 -1.62
C PHE A 39 -6.29 5.88 -1.79
N ALA A 40 -6.78 6.50 -0.72
CA ALA A 40 -6.90 7.93 -0.56
C ALA A 40 -6.14 8.39 0.68
N MET A 41 -5.60 9.62 0.64
CA MET A 41 -4.85 10.16 1.77
C MET A 41 -5.73 10.23 3.03
N PRO A 42 -5.23 9.75 4.19
CA PRO A 42 -5.93 9.91 5.45
C PRO A 42 -6.02 11.41 5.77
N GLY A 43 -7.21 11.96 5.63
CA GLY A 43 -7.48 13.39 5.74
C GLY A 43 -8.21 13.99 4.54
N ASP A 44 -8.43 13.25 3.45
CA ASP A 44 -9.16 13.75 2.27
C ASP A 44 -10.57 14.27 2.59
N GLN A 45 -11.19 13.77 3.66
CA GLN A 45 -12.49 14.23 4.16
C GLN A 45 -12.42 15.50 5.02
N ILE A 46 -11.22 15.99 5.38
CA ILE A 46 -11.05 17.21 6.16
C ILE A 46 -11.22 18.41 5.22
N PRO A 47 -12.06 19.41 5.58
CA PRO A 47 -12.22 20.62 4.79
C PRO A 47 -10.89 21.28 4.45
N ASN A 48 -10.69 21.64 3.19
CA ASN A 48 -9.46 22.25 2.65
C ASN A 48 -8.18 21.40 2.79
N PHE A 49 -8.28 20.09 3.04
CA PHE A 49 -7.11 19.22 3.17
C PHE A 49 -6.25 19.17 1.91
N ARG A 50 -6.87 19.26 0.72
CA ARG A 50 -6.15 19.27 -0.55
C ARG A 50 -5.06 20.34 -0.62
N ARG A 51 -5.30 21.54 -0.06
CA ARG A 51 -4.29 22.60 -0.01
C ARG A 51 -3.11 22.21 0.89
N ARG A 52 -3.40 21.64 2.07
CA ARG A 52 -2.37 21.16 3.00
C ARG A 52 -1.57 20.01 2.41
N ALA A 53 -2.23 19.08 1.70
CA ALA A 53 -1.58 17.98 1.01
C ALA A 53 -0.57 18.48 -0.04
N VAL A 54 -0.91 19.54 -0.78
CA VAL A 54 0.03 20.18 -1.73
C VAL A 54 1.24 20.80 -1.02
N GLU A 55 1.04 21.46 0.12
CA GLU A 55 2.15 22.02 0.92
C GLU A 55 3.08 20.92 1.47
N ILE A 56 2.51 19.81 1.98
CA ILE A 56 3.25 18.63 2.43
C ILE A 56 4.04 18.00 1.28
N ALA A 57 3.44 17.89 0.10
CA ALA A 57 4.09 17.35 -1.09
C ALA A 57 5.26 18.23 -1.55
N ARG A 58 5.10 19.56 -1.56
CA ARG A 58 6.14 20.53 -1.94
C ARG A 58 7.34 20.52 -1.01
N THR A 59 7.11 20.26 0.27
CA THR A 59 8.18 20.15 1.28
C THR A 59 8.89 18.79 1.24
N GLY A 60 8.42 17.86 0.39
CA GLY A 60 9.01 16.53 0.26
C GLY A 60 8.72 15.60 1.44
N ILE A 61 7.80 15.97 2.33
CA ILE A 61 7.46 15.16 3.51
C ILE A 61 6.65 13.93 3.10
N TYR A 62 5.68 14.11 2.22
CA TYR A 62 4.84 13.02 1.74
C TYR A 62 4.12 13.37 0.43
N ASN A 63 4.13 12.45 -0.53
CA ASN A 63 3.31 12.47 -1.74
C ASN A 63 3.07 11.03 -2.23
N LEU A 64 2.28 10.85 -3.30
CA LEU A 64 1.96 9.52 -3.83
C LEU A 64 3.19 8.76 -4.33
N ARG A 65 4.20 9.44 -4.87
CA ARG A 65 5.46 8.81 -5.29
C ARG A 65 6.24 8.27 -4.09
N ILE A 66 6.42 9.08 -3.05
CA ILE A 66 7.05 8.66 -1.79
C ILE A 66 6.28 7.48 -1.19
N HIS A 67 4.95 7.52 -1.20
CA HIS A 67 4.14 6.39 -0.71
C HIS A 67 4.38 5.11 -1.51
N ALA A 68 4.40 5.21 -2.85
CA ALA A 68 4.66 4.07 -3.71
C ALA A 68 6.05 3.47 -3.44
N GLU A 69 7.09 4.30 -3.45
CA GLU A 69 8.49 3.87 -3.39
C GLU A 69 8.91 3.42 -1.98
N GLN A 70 8.43 4.10 -0.93
CA GLN A 70 8.88 3.89 0.45
C GLN A 70 7.92 3.05 1.30
N VAL A 71 6.67 2.86 0.88
CA VAL A 71 5.67 2.08 1.65
C VAL A 71 5.16 0.89 0.85
N VAL A 72 4.56 1.12 -0.32
CA VAL A 72 3.88 0.05 -1.07
C VAL A 72 4.87 -0.96 -1.63
N GLN A 73 5.88 -0.53 -2.39
CA GLN A 73 6.86 -1.47 -2.96
C GLN A 73 7.62 -2.27 -1.90
N PRO A 74 8.11 -1.68 -0.79
CA PRO A 74 8.74 -2.45 0.27
C PRO A 74 7.82 -3.48 0.92
N LEU A 75 6.54 -3.17 1.10
CA LEU A 75 5.55 -4.13 1.63
C LEU A 75 5.31 -5.30 0.67
N LEU A 76 5.10 -5.03 -0.62
CA LEU A 76 4.92 -6.08 -1.63
C LEU A 76 6.13 -7.02 -1.70
N ARG A 77 7.36 -6.46 -1.62
CA ARG A 77 8.59 -7.24 -1.54
C ARG A 77 8.69 -8.04 -0.23
N HIS A 78 8.36 -7.43 0.90
CA HIS A 78 8.40 -8.10 2.21
C HIS A 78 7.46 -9.31 2.25
N TRP A 79 6.26 -9.16 1.70
CA TRP A 79 5.26 -10.23 1.59
C TRP A 79 5.53 -11.21 0.44
N GLN A 80 6.53 -10.96 -0.40
CA GLN A 80 6.90 -11.78 -1.56
C GLN A 80 5.71 -12.05 -2.49
N VAL A 81 4.90 -11.01 -2.72
CA VAL A 81 3.63 -11.13 -3.46
C VAL A 81 3.83 -11.74 -4.84
N ASP A 82 4.92 -11.40 -5.53
CA ASP A 82 5.29 -11.91 -6.85
C ASP A 82 5.58 -13.43 -6.87
N CYS A 83 5.97 -13.99 -5.73
CA CYS A 83 6.35 -15.40 -5.61
C CYS A 83 5.20 -16.30 -5.11
N ILE A 84 4.02 -15.73 -4.81
CA ILE A 84 2.88 -16.53 -4.33
C ILE A 84 2.31 -17.34 -5.51
N GLY A 85 2.53 -18.65 -5.46
CA GLY A 85 2.06 -19.60 -6.47
C GLY A 85 0.71 -20.26 -6.13
N GLY A 86 0.21 -21.08 -7.05
CA GLY A 86 -1.03 -21.85 -6.87
C GLY A 86 -2.32 -21.03 -6.95
N LEU A 87 -2.23 -19.78 -7.41
CA LEU A 87 -3.36 -18.88 -7.57
C LEU A 87 -4.08 -19.15 -8.90
N THR A 88 -5.40 -19.00 -8.92
CA THR A 88 -6.22 -19.18 -10.12
C THR A 88 -7.34 -18.14 -10.19
N GLY A 89 -7.81 -17.84 -11.40
CA GLY A 89 -8.90 -16.88 -11.65
C GLY A 89 -8.62 -15.52 -11.00
N GLY A 90 -9.61 -15.00 -10.26
CA GLY A 90 -9.54 -13.69 -9.64
C GLY A 90 -8.42 -13.51 -8.60
N ASP A 91 -7.79 -14.59 -8.12
CA ASP A 91 -6.62 -14.50 -7.24
C ASP A 91 -5.34 -14.13 -7.99
N ALA A 92 -5.14 -14.71 -9.17
CA ALA A 92 -4.02 -14.37 -10.04
C ALA A 92 -4.19 -12.94 -10.60
N GLU A 93 -5.41 -12.58 -11.02
CA GLU A 93 -5.70 -11.21 -11.46
C GLU A 93 -5.44 -10.17 -10.36
N ALA A 94 -5.78 -10.49 -9.11
CA ALA A 94 -5.51 -9.61 -7.97
C ALA A 94 -4.01 -9.49 -7.68
N GLN A 95 -3.24 -10.57 -7.80
CA GLN A 95 -1.78 -10.53 -7.68
C GLN A 95 -1.18 -9.59 -8.73
N ASP A 96 -1.53 -9.77 -10.01
CA ASP A 96 -1.04 -8.94 -11.11
C ASP A 96 -1.40 -7.47 -10.92
N GLY A 97 -2.68 -7.19 -10.60
CA GLY A 97 -3.15 -5.84 -10.32
C GLY A 97 -2.42 -5.18 -9.16
N LEU A 98 -2.19 -5.93 -8.07
CA LEU A 98 -1.47 -5.47 -6.89
C LEU A 98 0.00 -5.12 -7.23
N MET A 99 0.67 -5.92 -8.05
CA MET A 99 2.04 -5.65 -8.51
C MET A 99 2.13 -4.40 -9.40
N GLY A 100 1.04 -4.01 -10.06
CA GLY A 100 0.95 -2.80 -10.87
C GLY A 100 0.69 -1.50 -10.08
N ILE A 101 0.22 -1.58 -8.83
CA ILE A 101 -0.13 -0.40 -8.02
C ILE A 101 1.00 0.61 -7.87
N PRO A 102 2.26 0.22 -7.58
CA PRO A 102 3.33 1.19 -7.43
C PRO A 102 3.52 2.09 -8.66
N ALA A 103 3.49 1.51 -9.86
CA ALA A 103 3.62 2.26 -11.10
C ALA A 103 2.44 3.23 -11.27
N LEU A 104 1.20 2.77 -11.00
CA LEU A 104 0.01 3.61 -11.04
C LEU A 104 0.09 4.81 -10.09
N LEU A 105 0.58 4.60 -8.87
CA LEU A 105 0.72 5.66 -7.88
C LEU A 105 1.81 6.67 -8.28
N ILE A 106 2.91 6.22 -8.88
CA ILE A 106 3.96 7.09 -9.40
C ILE A 106 3.41 7.94 -10.53
N THR A 107 2.71 7.36 -11.51
CA THR A 107 2.10 8.11 -12.62
C THR A 107 1.06 9.12 -12.13
N LYS A 108 0.28 8.82 -11.09
CA LYS A 108 -0.65 9.78 -10.47
C LYS A 108 0.04 10.93 -9.74
N ALA A 109 1.33 10.79 -9.41
CA ALA A 109 2.10 11.80 -8.70
C ALA A 109 2.76 12.82 -9.64
N GLU A 110 2.90 12.47 -10.92
CA GLU A 110 3.44 13.31 -12.01
C GLU A 110 2.33 14.14 -12.67
#